data_AF-A0A939G789-F1
#
_entry.id   AF-A0A939G789-F1
#
_cell.length_a   1.000
_cell.length_b   1.000
_cell.length_c   1.000
_cell.angle_alpha   90.00
_cell.angle_beta   90.00
_cell.angle_gamma   90.00
#
_symmetry.space_group_name_H-M   'P 1'
#
loop_
_entity.id
_entity.type
_entity.pdbx_description
1 polymer ?
#
loop_
_entity_poly.entity_id
_entity_poly.type
_entity_poly.pdbx_seq_one_letter_code
_entity_poly.pdbx_strand_id
1 'polypeptide(L)'
;MLLRATLVAFLCASLGLPSLAQDTTRKAPAVADTTLSQPAESADALLSGLTDSLSAAPLLPDHMLFTQRAVWGKKGLVRVFGGTELTLERREKELRIRRSMLKLHTVMGLVTLAGFVAQGIVGSQLYNATGERYTSLRNLHEGMATAINISYASTALLSLTAPPPAVGQRRGLSTIKLHKYLAIVHMAGMIATNILASKIQEDYTLKPYHRAAAYTTFGAFATAIIVLKF
;
A
#
# COMPACT_ATOMS: atom_id res chain seq x y z
N MET A 1 29.55 18.95 20.23
CA MET A 1 29.43 20.30 19.64
C MET A 1 30.46 20.33 18.53
N LEU A 2 30.20 20.37 17.22
CA LEU A 2 29.11 20.86 16.38
C LEU A 2 28.63 19.72 15.47
N LEU A 3 27.33 19.41 15.46
CA LEU A 3 26.34 19.94 14.49
C LEU A 3 26.42 19.14 13.16
N ARG A 4 25.64 18.07 12.97
CA ARG A 4 24.20 18.15 12.69
C ARG A 4 23.88 19.26 11.67
N ALA A 5 24.47 19.22 10.48
CA ALA A 5 24.21 20.25 9.46
C ALA A 5 24.30 19.76 7.99
N THR A 6 24.19 18.46 7.71
CA THR A 6 24.24 17.94 6.33
C THR A 6 22.93 17.35 5.81
N LEU A 7 21.86 17.32 6.61
CA LEU A 7 20.57 16.73 6.21
C LEU A 7 19.43 17.75 5.97
N VAL A 8 19.75 19.05 5.84
CA VAL A 8 18.76 20.12 5.57
C VAL A 8 18.95 20.77 4.19
N ALA A 9 20.04 20.44 3.46
CA ALA A 9 20.35 21.08 2.18
C ALA A 9 19.71 20.43 0.94
N PHE A 10 18.85 19.41 1.08
CA PHE A 10 18.12 18.83 -0.06
C PHE A 10 16.64 19.24 -0.12
N LEU A 11 16.15 20.02 0.85
CA LEU A 11 14.75 20.44 0.94
C LEU A 11 14.50 21.91 0.53
N CYS A 12 15.42 22.54 -0.20
CA CYS A 12 15.28 23.93 -0.65
C CYS A 12 15.60 24.18 -2.14
N ALA A 13 15.67 23.14 -2.97
CA ALA A 13 15.89 23.29 -4.42
C ALA A 13 14.61 23.04 -5.26
N SER A 14 13.43 23.38 -4.74
CA SER A 14 12.15 23.19 -5.46
C SER A 14 11.32 24.47 -5.62
N LEU A 15 11.94 25.65 -5.65
CA LEU A 15 11.28 26.90 -6.01
C LEU A 15 12.15 27.64 -7.03
N GLY A 16 11.85 27.44 -8.31
CA GLY A 16 12.55 28.14 -9.39
C GLY A 16 12.38 27.48 -10.74
N LEU A 17 11.14 27.40 -11.25
CA LEU A 17 10.89 27.18 -12.68
C LEU A 17 9.98 28.30 -13.18
N PRO A 18 10.39 29.10 -14.18
CA PRO A 18 9.61 30.21 -14.69
C PRO A 18 8.37 29.70 -15.44
N SER A 19 7.27 30.40 -15.20
CA SER A 19 6.02 30.35 -15.97
C SER A 19 6.34 30.50 -17.47
N LEU A 20 6.06 29.45 -18.25
CA LEU A 20 6.03 29.56 -19.70
C LEU A 20 4.78 30.37 -20.08
N ALA A 21 5.02 31.63 -20.45
CA ALA A 21 4.04 32.50 -21.08
C ALA A 21 3.39 31.79 -22.28
N GLN A 22 2.06 31.83 -22.34
CA GLN A 22 1.32 31.44 -23.54
C GLN A 22 1.61 32.48 -24.61
N ASP A 23 2.33 32.08 -25.65
CA ASP A 23 2.58 32.85 -26.86
C ASP A 23 1.25 33.08 -27.60
N THR A 24 0.83 34.34 -27.69
CA THR A 24 -0.47 34.75 -28.30
C THR A 24 -0.36 35.07 -29.78
N THR A 25 0.73 34.71 -30.47
CA THR A 25 0.93 35.09 -31.89
C THR A 25 0.61 34.01 -32.93
N ARG A 26 -0.24 33.03 -32.59
CA ARG A 26 -0.73 32.06 -33.59
C ARG A 26 -1.76 32.72 -34.52
N LYS A 27 -1.36 33.01 -35.77
CA LYS A 27 -2.26 33.35 -36.88
C LYS A 27 -3.38 32.31 -36.99
N ALA A 28 -4.62 32.77 -36.96
CA ALA A 28 -5.80 31.95 -37.22
C ALA A 28 -5.70 31.32 -38.62
N PRO A 29 -6.00 30.02 -38.78
CA PRO A 29 -6.28 29.51 -40.12
C PRO A 29 -7.54 30.18 -40.63
N ALA A 30 -7.52 30.55 -41.91
CA ALA A 30 -8.68 31.08 -42.61
C ALA A 30 -9.90 30.15 -42.39
N VAL A 31 -11.05 30.78 -42.18
CA VAL A 31 -12.36 30.13 -42.15
C VAL A 31 -12.52 29.40 -43.49
N ALA A 32 -12.31 28.08 -43.48
CA ALA A 32 -12.83 27.21 -44.50
C ALA A 32 -14.31 26.99 -44.19
N ASP A 33 -15.17 27.28 -45.15
CA ASP A 33 -16.60 27.03 -45.10
C ASP A 33 -16.89 25.59 -44.66
N THR A 34 -17.38 25.44 -43.42
CA THR A 34 -17.96 24.18 -42.96
C THR A 34 -19.41 24.11 -43.41
N THR A 35 -19.63 23.95 -44.71
CA THR A 35 -20.82 23.24 -45.21
C THR A 35 -20.43 21.78 -45.41
N LEU A 36 -20.26 21.08 -44.29
CA LEU A 36 -20.29 19.63 -44.25
C LEU A 36 -21.26 19.26 -43.14
N SER A 37 -22.43 18.77 -43.55
CA SER A 37 -23.41 18.11 -42.70
C SER A 37 -22.71 17.08 -41.82
N GLN A 38 -22.48 17.43 -40.55
CA GLN A 38 -22.26 16.39 -39.54
C GLN A 38 -23.63 15.75 -39.30
N PRO A 39 -23.82 14.45 -39.59
CA PRO A 39 -24.98 13.77 -39.07
C PRO A 39 -24.88 13.90 -37.55
N ALA A 40 -25.97 14.28 -36.88
CA ALA A 40 -26.03 14.19 -35.44
C ALA A 40 -25.63 12.76 -35.06
N GLU A 41 -24.44 12.56 -34.48
CA GLU A 41 -24.07 11.28 -33.90
C GLU A 41 -25.14 11.00 -32.85
N SER A 42 -25.99 10.01 -33.13
CA SER A 42 -27.08 9.67 -32.24
C SER A 42 -26.48 9.23 -30.91
N ALA A 43 -27.17 9.53 -29.81
CA ALA A 43 -26.78 9.03 -28.49
C ALA A 43 -26.55 7.51 -28.52
N ASP A 44 -27.27 6.78 -29.37
CA ASP A 44 -27.11 5.35 -29.61
C ASP A 44 -25.78 4.99 -30.28
N ALA A 45 -25.26 5.79 -31.22
CA ALA A 45 -23.95 5.57 -31.83
C ALA A 45 -22.81 5.81 -30.82
N LEU A 46 -22.95 6.83 -29.97
CA LEU A 46 -22.01 7.08 -28.87
C LEU A 46 -22.07 6.00 -27.79
N LEU A 47 -23.28 5.55 -27.43
CA LEU A 47 -23.49 4.44 -26.51
C LEU A 47 -22.92 3.13 -27.08
N SER A 48 -23.13 2.85 -28.37
CA SER A 48 -22.59 1.68 -29.06
C SER A 48 -21.06 1.70 -29.06
N GLY A 49 -20.46 2.85 -29.41
CA GLY A 49 -19.01 3.04 -29.37
C GLY A 49 -18.41 2.86 -27.97
N LEU A 50 -19.14 3.26 -26.92
CA LEU A 50 -18.76 3.03 -25.52
C LEU A 50 -18.88 1.55 -25.13
N THR A 51 -19.91 0.82 -25.56
CA THR A 51 -20.03 -0.62 -25.29
C THR A 51 -19.00 -1.47 -26.03
N ASP A 52 -18.67 -1.13 -27.28
CA ASP A 52 -17.63 -1.84 -28.05
C ASP A 52 -16.24 -1.61 -27.46
N SER A 53 -15.93 -0.37 -27.06
CA SER A 53 -14.67 -0.05 -26.39
C SER A 53 -14.54 -0.69 -25.01
N LEU A 54 -15.64 -0.87 -24.26
CA LEU A 54 -15.68 -1.63 -23.01
C LEU A 54 -15.47 -3.14 -23.22
N SER A 55 -15.96 -3.70 -24.33
CA SER A 55 -15.75 -5.12 -24.67
C SER A 55 -14.33 -5.42 -25.16
N ALA A 56 -13.63 -4.43 -25.73
CA ALA A 56 -12.25 -4.57 -26.23
C ALA A 56 -11.18 -4.44 -25.13
N ALA A 57 -11.49 -3.86 -23.96
CA ALA A 57 -10.51 -3.65 -22.90
C ALA A 57 -10.13 -4.98 -22.19
N PRO A 58 -8.84 -5.23 -21.92
CA PRO A 58 -8.42 -6.45 -21.23
C PRO A 58 -8.98 -6.51 -19.81
N LEU A 59 -9.65 -7.61 -19.47
CA LEU A 59 -10.30 -7.79 -18.16
C LEU A 59 -9.31 -7.85 -16.99
N LEU A 60 -8.07 -8.30 -17.23
CA LEU A 60 -7.00 -8.34 -16.24
C LEU A 60 -5.86 -7.39 -16.66
N PRO A 61 -5.21 -6.70 -15.71
CA PRO A 61 -4.05 -5.89 -16.01
C PRO A 61 -2.84 -6.74 -16.40
N ASP A 62 -1.97 -6.20 -17.26
CA ASP A 62 -0.75 -6.89 -17.73
C ASP A 62 0.24 -7.15 -16.59
N HIS A 63 0.36 -6.19 -15.67
CA HIS A 63 1.27 -6.25 -14.54
C HIS A 63 0.51 -6.57 -13.24
N MET A 64 0.72 -7.78 -12.73
CA MET A 64 0.23 -8.26 -11.44
C MET A 64 1.40 -8.64 -10.54
N LEU A 65 1.25 -8.43 -9.24
CA LEU A 65 2.14 -9.02 -8.23
C LEU A 65 2.14 -10.54 -8.37
N PHE A 66 3.26 -11.20 -8.02
CA PHE A 66 3.37 -12.67 -8.07
C PHE A 66 2.23 -13.37 -7.32
N THR A 67 1.93 -12.93 -6.09
CA THR A 67 0.83 -13.47 -5.27
C THR A 67 -0.53 -13.29 -5.93
N GLN A 68 -0.79 -12.10 -6.48
CA GLN A 68 -2.03 -11.82 -7.21
C GLN A 68 -2.15 -12.67 -8.47
N ARG A 69 -1.06 -12.86 -9.21
CA ARG A 69 -1.01 -13.70 -10.41
C ARG A 69 -1.26 -15.16 -10.07
N ALA A 70 -0.69 -15.66 -8.98
CA ALA A 70 -0.89 -17.02 -8.51
C ALA A 70 -2.35 -17.29 -8.14
N VAL A 71 -3.03 -16.34 -7.48
CA VAL A 71 -4.43 -16.53 -7.05
C VAL A 71 -5.44 -16.17 -8.16
N TRP A 72 -5.26 -15.02 -8.81
CA TRP A 72 -6.23 -14.37 -9.70
C TRP A 72 -5.76 -14.18 -11.16
N GLY A 73 -4.57 -14.64 -11.53
CA GLY A 73 -4.11 -14.56 -12.92
C GLY A 73 -4.93 -15.49 -13.84
N LYS A 74 -4.73 -15.42 -15.16
CA LYS A 74 -5.46 -16.25 -16.15
C LYS A 74 -5.43 -17.77 -15.85
N LYS A 75 -4.33 -18.26 -15.25
CA LYS A 75 -4.13 -19.65 -14.79
C LYS A 75 -4.04 -19.75 -13.25
N GLY A 76 -4.57 -18.75 -12.54
CA GLY A 76 -4.49 -18.68 -11.09
C GLY A 76 -5.46 -19.65 -10.41
N LEU A 77 -5.24 -19.89 -9.11
CA LEU A 77 -5.99 -20.86 -8.29
C LEU A 77 -7.51 -20.71 -8.44
N VAL A 78 -8.04 -19.48 -8.41
CA VAL A 78 -9.49 -19.22 -8.51
C VAL A 78 -10.08 -19.73 -9.83
N ARG A 79 -9.30 -19.74 -10.91
CA ARG A 79 -9.76 -20.21 -12.23
C ARG A 79 -9.57 -21.70 -12.41
N VAL A 80 -8.44 -22.24 -11.92
CA VAL A 80 -8.14 -23.68 -11.96
C VAL A 80 -9.15 -24.46 -11.13
N PHE A 81 -9.38 -24.06 -9.88
CA PHE A 81 -10.27 -24.80 -8.97
C PHE A 81 -11.75 -24.41 -9.11
N GLY A 82 -12.03 -23.18 -9.53
CA GLY A 82 -13.41 -22.71 -9.70
C GLY A 82 -14.02 -23.02 -11.07
N GLY A 83 -13.24 -23.54 -12.04
CA GLY A 83 -13.69 -23.76 -13.42
C GLY A 83 -14.21 -22.47 -14.07
N THR A 84 -13.61 -21.33 -13.71
CA THR A 84 -14.22 -20.03 -13.94
C THR A 84 -13.67 -19.32 -15.18
N GLU A 85 -14.52 -19.11 -16.19
CA GLU A 85 -14.16 -18.26 -17.32
C GLU A 85 -14.06 -16.78 -16.91
N LEU A 86 -13.20 -16.06 -17.62
CA LEU A 86 -12.92 -14.65 -17.39
C LEU A 86 -14.00 -13.81 -18.10
N THR A 87 -15.08 -13.47 -17.39
CA THR A 87 -16.17 -12.62 -17.92
C THR A 87 -16.24 -11.26 -17.23
N LEU A 88 -16.91 -10.28 -17.84
CA LEU A 88 -17.12 -8.94 -17.27
C LEU A 88 -17.83 -9.00 -15.91
N GLU A 89 -18.91 -9.77 -15.80
CA GLU A 89 -19.69 -9.93 -14.56
C GLU A 89 -18.82 -10.48 -13.41
N ARG A 90 -17.99 -11.48 -13.72
CA ARG A 90 -17.07 -12.07 -12.73
C ARG A 90 -15.98 -11.10 -12.35
N ARG A 91 -15.49 -10.32 -13.32
CA ARG A 91 -14.51 -9.28 -13.05
C ARG A 91 -15.07 -8.21 -12.10
N GLU A 92 -16.33 -7.83 -12.26
CA GLU A 92 -17.00 -6.94 -11.32
C GLU A 92 -17.08 -7.54 -9.90
N LYS A 93 -17.41 -8.83 -9.79
CA LYS A 93 -17.39 -9.56 -8.50
C LYS A 93 -16.00 -9.60 -7.88
N GLU A 94 -14.94 -9.85 -8.66
CA GLU A 94 -13.55 -9.78 -8.17
C GLU A 94 -13.22 -8.38 -7.65
N LEU A 95 -13.67 -7.30 -8.29
CA LEU A 95 -13.44 -5.94 -7.82
C LEU A 95 -14.22 -5.62 -6.53
N ARG A 96 -15.42 -6.21 -6.35
CA ARG A 96 -16.13 -6.17 -5.05
C ARG A 96 -15.33 -6.89 -3.96
N ILE A 97 -14.80 -8.09 -4.25
CA ILE A 97 -13.94 -8.85 -3.32
C ILE A 97 -12.69 -8.03 -2.96
N ARG A 98 -12.01 -7.44 -3.95
CA ARG A 98 -10.86 -6.55 -3.73
C ARG A 98 -11.22 -5.43 -2.77
N ARG A 99 -12.36 -4.76 -2.97
CA ARG A 99 -12.80 -3.67 -2.09
C ARG A 99 -12.99 -4.16 -0.66
N SER A 100 -13.62 -5.31 -0.46
CA SER A 100 -13.81 -5.90 0.88
C SER A 100 -12.48 -6.29 1.53
N MET A 101 -11.58 -6.95 0.79
CA MET A 101 -10.25 -7.33 1.30
C MET A 101 -9.43 -6.10 1.70
N LEU A 102 -9.46 -5.04 0.90
CA LEU A 102 -8.72 -3.81 1.21
C LEU A 102 -9.34 -3.01 2.37
N LYS A 103 -10.67 -3.01 2.50
CA LYS A 103 -11.32 -2.46 3.71
C LYS A 103 -10.88 -3.23 4.95
N LEU A 104 -10.87 -4.55 4.88
CA LEU A 104 -10.43 -5.39 5.99
C LEU A 104 -8.93 -5.21 6.28
N HIS A 105 -8.08 -5.04 5.26
CA HIS A 105 -6.67 -4.68 5.42
C HIS A 105 -6.52 -3.38 6.23
N THR A 106 -7.32 -2.36 5.94
CA THR A 106 -7.30 -1.11 6.70
C THR A 106 -7.74 -1.31 8.16
N VAL A 107 -8.85 -2.02 8.39
CA VAL A 107 -9.35 -2.29 9.75
C VAL A 107 -8.34 -3.08 10.56
N MET A 108 -7.82 -4.17 10.01
CA MET A 108 -6.79 -5.00 10.66
C MET A 108 -5.49 -4.22 10.86
N GLY A 109 -5.10 -3.36 9.92
CA GLY A 109 -3.96 -2.47 10.08
C GLY A 109 -4.09 -1.52 11.27
N LEU A 110 -5.29 -0.98 11.52
CA LEU A 110 -5.56 -0.15 12.71
C LEU A 110 -5.54 -0.97 14.00
N VAL A 111 -6.06 -2.20 13.98
CA VAL A 111 -5.96 -3.13 15.12
C VAL A 111 -4.50 -3.43 15.45
N THR A 112 -3.68 -3.74 14.44
CA THR A 112 -2.25 -3.96 14.59
C THR A 112 -1.55 -2.71 15.12
N LEU A 113 -1.91 -1.51 14.66
CA LEU A 113 -1.36 -0.25 15.17
C LEU A 113 -1.65 -0.06 16.66
N ALA A 114 -2.90 -0.29 17.09
CA ALA A 114 -3.28 -0.23 18.50
C ALA A 114 -2.48 -1.23 19.34
N GLY A 115 -2.30 -2.45 18.82
CA GLY A 115 -1.42 -3.47 19.39
C GLY A 115 0.01 -2.97 19.57
N PHE A 116 0.61 -2.37 18.54
CA PHE A 116 1.97 -1.82 18.66
C PHE A 116 2.10 -0.75 19.73
N VAL A 117 1.10 0.14 19.87
CA VAL A 117 1.11 1.17 20.93
C VAL A 117 1.09 0.51 22.31
N ALA A 118 0.16 -0.42 22.54
CA ALA A 118 0.06 -1.15 23.80
C ALA A 118 1.35 -1.94 24.11
N GLN A 119 1.87 -2.67 23.12
CA GLN A 119 3.12 -3.41 23.25
C GLN A 119 4.32 -2.51 23.51
N GLY A 120 4.39 -1.33 22.89
CA GLY A 120 5.42 -0.34 23.13
C GLY A 120 5.40 0.16 24.58
N ILE A 121 4.22 0.41 25.13
CA ILE A 121 4.06 0.80 26.55
C ILE A 121 4.55 -0.32 27.46
N VAL A 122 4.07 -1.56 27.30
CA VAL A 122 4.51 -2.70 28.13
C VAL A 122 6.01 -2.96 27.97
N GLY A 123 6.53 -2.88 26.74
CA GLY A 123 7.95 -3.02 26.45
C GLY A 123 8.82 -1.94 27.12
N SER A 124 8.29 -0.73 27.30
CA SER A 124 8.97 0.33 28.06
C SER A 124 8.99 0.07 29.57
N GLN A 125 8.01 -0.64 30.11
CA GLN A 125 7.99 -0.97 31.54
C GLN A 125 9.02 -2.03 31.91
N LEU A 126 9.45 -2.86 30.95
CA LEU A 126 10.46 -3.90 31.16
C LEU A 126 11.84 -3.37 31.57
N TYR A 127 12.19 -2.10 31.30
CA TYR A 127 13.51 -1.55 31.65
C TYR A 127 13.78 -1.53 33.14
N ASN A 128 12.75 -1.20 33.92
CA ASN A 128 12.87 -0.98 35.36
C ASN A 128 12.19 -2.10 36.16
N ALA A 129 11.69 -3.14 35.47
CA ALA A 129 11.02 -4.26 36.12
C ALA A 129 12.03 -5.29 36.60
N THR A 130 11.80 -5.84 37.78
CA THR A 130 12.61 -6.91 38.39
C THR A 130 11.72 -8.00 38.95
N GLY A 131 12.30 -9.16 39.26
CA GLY A 131 11.60 -10.28 39.90
C GLY A 131 10.36 -10.75 39.13
N GLU A 132 9.29 -11.05 39.87
CA GLU A 132 8.01 -11.53 39.31
C GLU A 132 7.39 -10.55 38.31
N ARG A 133 7.49 -9.24 38.58
CA ARG A 133 6.95 -8.20 37.69
C ARG A 133 7.65 -8.17 36.34
N TYR A 134 8.97 -8.43 36.30
CA TYR A 134 9.68 -8.59 35.02
C TYR A 134 9.12 -9.76 34.22
N THR A 135 8.98 -10.92 34.86
CA THR A 135 8.47 -12.14 34.21
C THR A 135 7.05 -11.94 33.67
N SER A 136 6.16 -11.33 34.46
CA SER A 136 4.79 -11.03 34.05
C SER A 136 4.73 -10.07 32.85
N LEU A 137 5.46 -8.94 32.91
CA LEU A 137 5.52 -7.98 31.80
C LEU A 137 6.14 -8.58 30.54
N ARG A 138 7.14 -9.46 30.68
CA ARG A 138 7.78 -10.14 29.55
C ARG A 138 6.80 -11.09 28.87
N ASN A 139 6.10 -11.91 29.65
CA ASN A 139 5.07 -12.81 29.11
C ASN A 139 3.94 -12.03 28.42
N LEU A 140 3.50 -10.91 29.00
CA LEU A 140 2.51 -10.04 28.38
C LEU A 140 3.03 -9.42 27.07
N HIS A 141 4.28 -8.96 27.04
CA HIS A 141 4.92 -8.42 25.84
C HIS A 141 5.00 -9.46 24.71
N GLU A 142 5.42 -10.70 25.01
CA GLU A 142 5.51 -11.80 24.05
C GLU A 142 4.12 -12.27 23.56
N GLY A 143 3.13 -12.31 24.45
CA GLY A 143 1.74 -12.63 24.10
C GLY A 143 1.13 -11.59 23.15
N MET A 144 1.35 -10.30 23.42
CA MET A 144 0.96 -9.24 22.49
C MET A 144 1.71 -9.33 21.16
N ALA A 145 3.01 -9.66 21.18
CA ALA A 145 3.80 -9.81 19.96
C ALA A 145 3.22 -10.91 19.07
N THR A 146 2.77 -12.00 19.67
CA THR A 146 2.07 -13.08 18.95
C THR A 146 0.78 -12.57 18.30
N ALA A 147 -0.08 -11.87 19.05
CA ALA A 147 -1.32 -11.31 18.51
C ALA A 147 -1.08 -10.27 17.39
N ILE A 148 -0.06 -9.42 17.56
CA ILE A 148 0.37 -8.43 16.57
C ILE A 148 0.89 -9.12 15.31
N ASN A 149 1.74 -10.15 15.43
CA ASN A 149 2.24 -10.91 14.29
C ASN A 149 1.10 -11.57 13.50
N ILE A 150 0.11 -12.15 14.18
CA ILE A 150 -1.07 -12.73 13.54
C ILE A 150 -1.86 -11.65 12.78
N SER A 151 -2.24 -10.56 13.47
CA SER A 151 -3.02 -9.48 12.85
C SER A 151 -2.27 -8.80 11.69
N TYR A 152 -0.95 -8.62 11.83
CA TYR A 152 -0.08 -8.08 10.79
C TYR A 152 0.02 -9.02 9.58
N ALA A 153 0.20 -10.32 9.80
CA ALA A 153 0.25 -11.31 8.73
C ALA A 153 -1.09 -11.38 7.97
N SER A 154 -2.21 -11.36 8.70
CA SER A 154 -3.55 -11.27 8.09
C SER A 154 -3.70 -9.98 7.27
N THR A 155 -3.24 -8.85 7.80
CA THR A 155 -3.24 -7.55 7.08
C THR A 155 -2.42 -7.66 5.79
N ALA A 156 -1.21 -8.20 5.85
CA ALA A 156 -0.35 -8.38 4.67
C ALA A 156 -0.99 -9.30 3.62
N LEU A 157 -1.54 -10.44 4.04
CA LEU A 157 -2.22 -11.39 3.16
C LEU A 157 -3.39 -10.72 2.42
N LEU A 158 -4.25 -9.99 3.13
CA LEU A 158 -5.39 -9.29 2.53
C LEU A 158 -4.99 -8.31 1.42
N SER A 159 -3.83 -7.66 1.52
CA SER A 159 -3.35 -6.76 0.47
C SER A 159 -2.64 -7.51 -0.66
N LEU A 160 -1.74 -8.43 -0.32
CA LEU A 160 -0.91 -9.16 -1.28
C LEU A 160 -1.71 -10.16 -2.12
N THR A 161 -2.78 -10.71 -1.58
CA THR A 161 -3.64 -11.66 -2.30
C THR A 161 -4.95 -11.03 -2.77
N ALA A 162 -5.15 -9.72 -2.65
CA ALA A 162 -6.34 -9.07 -3.20
C ALA A 162 -6.38 -9.18 -4.74
N PRO A 163 -7.57 -9.38 -5.36
CA PRO A 163 -7.73 -9.34 -6.81
C PRO A 163 -7.08 -8.10 -7.41
N PRO A 164 -6.44 -8.17 -8.59
CA PRO A 164 -5.69 -7.05 -9.14
C PRO A 164 -6.63 -5.87 -9.48
N PRO A 165 -6.14 -4.61 -9.46
CA PRO A 165 -6.96 -3.43 -9.77
C PRO A 165 -7.47 -3.45 -11.22
N ALA A 166 -8.56 -2.71 -11.50
CA ALA A 166 -9.14 -2.61 -12.85
C ALA A 166 -8.31 -1.73 -13.79
N VAL A 167 -7.70 -0.66 -13.26
CA VAL A 167 -6.89 0.29 -14.03
C VAL A 167 -5.43 0.21 -13.63
N GLY A 168 -4.55 0.44 -14.62
CA GLY A 168 -3.11 0.55 -14.42
C GLY A 168 -2.74 1.68 -13.45
N GLN A 169 -1.56 1.58 -12.85
CA GLN A 169 -1.10 2.55 -11.87
C GLN A 169 -0.73 3.88 -12.55
N ARG A 170 -1.27 5.01 -12.06
CA ARG A 170 -0.96 6.36 -12.58
C ARG A 170 0.53 6.70 -12.41
N ARG A 171 1.09 7.44 -13.37
CA ARG A 171 2.48 7.99 -13.31
C ARG A 171 2.57 9.12 -12.26
N GLY A 172 3.76 9.36 -11.71
CA GLY A 172 4.00 10.34 -10.64
C GLY A 172 4.05 9.77 -9.20
N LEU A 173 4.49 10.57 -8.23
CA LEU A 173 4.44 10.20 -6.81
C LEU A 173 2.97 10.24 -6.33
N SER A 174 2.56 9.20 -5.62
CA SER A 174 1.24 9.14 -5.00
C SER A 174 1.35 8.57 -3.59
N THR A 175 0.36 8.86 -2.77
CA THR A 175 0.22 8.33 -1.40
C THR A 175 0.26 6.81 -1.37
N ILE A 176 -0.31 6.15 -2.38
CA ILE A 176 -0.23 4.69 -2.57
C ILE A 176 1.20 4.22 -2.84
N LYS A 177 1.99 4.95 -3.65
CA LYS A 177 3.40 4.58 -3.88
C LYS A 177 4.22 4.77 -2.62
N LEU A 178 4.00 5.87 -1.90
CA LEU A 178 4.65 6.11 -0.62
C LEU A 178 4.32 5.00 0.40
N HIS A 179 3.05 4.61 0.51
CA HIS A 179 2.64 3.47 1.31
C HIS A 179 3.37 2.19 0.91
N LYS A 180 3.51 1.88 -0.39
CA LYS A 180 4.27 0.69 -0.85
C LYS A 180 5.74 0.72 -0.43
N TYR A 181 6.40 1.88 -0.48
CA TYR A 181 7.77 2.02 0.01
C TYR A 181 7.86 1.83 1.52
N LEU A 182 6.96 2.48 2.26
CA LEU A 182 6.86 2.29 3.72
C LEU A 182 6.51 0.85 4.08
N ALA A 183 5.78 0.14 3.22
CA ALA A 183 5.44 -1.28 3.39
C ALA A 183 6.65 -2.19 3.31
N ILE A 184 7.63 -1.88 2.45
CA ILE A 184 8.91 -2.58 2.43
C ILE A 184 9.62 -2.36 3.77
N VAL A 185 9.67 -1.12 4.26
CA VAL A 185 10.35 -0.77 5.51
C VAL A 185 9.70 -1.43 6.72
N HIS A 186 8.38 -1.31 6.89
CA HIS A 186 7.70 -1.90 8.05
C HIS A 186 7.67 -3.44 8.00
N MET A 187 7.65 -4.04 6.80
CA MET A 187 7.76 -5.50 6.65
C MET A 187 9.15 -5.99 7.04
N ALA A 188 10.21 -5.35 6.54
CA ALA A 188 11.57 -5.67 6.93
C ALA A 188 11.79 -5.49 8.43
N GLY A 189 11.25 -4.40 9.00
CA GLY A 189 11.28 -4.12 10.43
C GLY A 189 10.57 -5.17 11.28
N MET A 190 9.40 -5.65 10.86
CA MET A 190 8.69 -6.75 11.54
C MET A 190 9.51 -8.04 11.57
N ILE A 191 10.13 -8.41 10.45
CA ILE A 191 11.00 -9.59 10.38
C ILE A 191 12.21 -9.41 11.30
N ALA A 192 12.90 -8.27 11.19
CA ALA A 192 14.08 -7.97 11.99
C ALA A 192 13.77 -7.96 13.49
N THR A 193 12.66 -7.36 13.91
CA THR A 193 12.25 -7.28 15.32
C THR A 193 12.02 -8.67 15.91
N ASN A 194 11.37 -9.59 15.17
CA ASN A 194 11.14 -10.96 15.60
C ASN A 194 12.44 -11.80 15.66
N ILE A 195 13.32 -11.65 14.67
CA ILE A 195 14.64 -12.33 14.68
C ILE A 195 15.50 -11.83 15.84
N LEU A 196 15.53 -10.53 16.08
CA LEU A 196 16.30 -9.96 17.20
C LEU A 196 15.70 -10.40 18.54
N ALA A 197 14.37 -10.48 18.65
CA ALA A 197 13.70 -10.96 19.86
C ALA A 197 14.11 -12.38 20.24
N SER A 198 14.16 -13.31 19.27
CA SER A 198 14.54 -14.70 19.55
C SER A 198 16.00 -14.85 20.00
N LYS A 199 16.88 -13.93 19.59
CA LYS A 199 18.31 -13.96 19.91
C LYS A 199 18.69 -13.28 21.23
N ILE A 200 17.81 -12.45 21.80
CA ILE A 200 18.13 -11.68 23.02
C ILE A 200 18.43 -12.57 24.23
N GLN A 201 17.86 -13.79 24.29
CA GLN A 201 18.12 -14.70 25.40
C GLN A 201 19.58 -15.21 25.41
N GLU A 202 20.17 -15.34 24.23
CA GLU A 202 21.56 -15.77 24.03
C GLU A 202 22.52 -14.58 24.06
N ASP A 203 22.11 -13.46 23.47
CA ASP A 203 22.91 -12.23 23.39
C ASP A 203 22.08 -11.00 23.79
N TYR A 204 22.22 -10.62 25.06
CA TYR A 204 21.56 -9.45 25.63
C TYR A 204 22.00 -8.12 25.00
N THR A 205 23.15 -8.08 24.33
CA THR A 205 23.63 -6.88 23.65
C THR A 205 22.77 -6.52 22.43
N LEU A 206 21.90 -7.43 21.99
CA LEU A 206 20.95 -7.20 20.90
C LEU A 206 19.71 -6.38 21.30
N LYS A 207 19.45 -6.20 22.60
CA LYS A 207 18.30 -5.44 23.10
C LYS A 207 18.17 -4.04 22.47
N PRO A 208 19.21 -3.20 22.38
CA PRO A 208 19.12 -1.88 21.75
C PRO A 208 18.75 -1.96 20.26
N TYR A 209 19.24 -2.96 19.54
CA TYR A 209 18.92 -3.17 18.13
C TYR A 209 17.46 -3.61 17.93
N HIS A 210 16.96 -4.52 18.77
CA HIS A 210 15.55 -4.92 18.76
C HIS A 210 14.64 -3.70 18.94
N ARG A 211 14.97 -2.80 19.88
CA ARG A 211 14.22 -1.55 20.07
C ARG A 211 14.29 -0.63 18.86
N ALA A 212 15.48 -0.44 18.31
CA ALA A 212 15.66 0.42 17.14
C ALA A 212 14.83 -0.09 15.95
N ALA A 213 14.84 -1.41 15.73
CA ALA A 213 13.98 -2.06 14.75
C ALA A 213 12.49 -1.87 15.09
N ALA A 214 12.09 -2.04 16.34
CA ALA A 214 10.70 -1.86 16.78
C ALA A 214 10.20 -0.41 16.56
N TYR A 215 10.97 0.60 16.96
CA TYR A 215 10.60 2.01 16.75
C TYR A 215 10.55 2.38 15.27
N THR A 216 11.51 1.89 14.48
CA THR A 216 11.52 2.10 13.02
C THR A 216 10.30 1.46 12.37
N THR A 217 9.97 0.23 12.78
CA THR A 217 8.79 -0.51 12.31
C THR A 217 7.51 0.24 12.65
N PHE A 218 7.35 0.65 13.91
CA PHE A 218 6.19 1.41 14.37
C PHE A 218 6.05 2.72 13.60
N GLY A 219 7.14 3.51 13.48
CA GLY A 219 7.13 4.77 12.76
C GLY A 219 6.78 4.61 11.29
N ALA A 220 7.39 3.64 10.60
CA ALA A 220 7.08 3.35 9.20
C ALA A 220 5.63 2.87 9.02
N PHE A 221 5.14 2.00 9.90
CA PHE A 221 3.78 1.47 9.86
C PHE A 221 2.72 2.54 10.15
N ALA A 222 2.91 3.34 11.20
CA ALA A 222 2.01 4.45 11.53
C ALA A 222 1.99 5.50 10.42
N THR A 223 3.15 5.86 9.87
CA THR A 223 3.25 6.77 8.72
C THR A 223 2.53 6.17 7.50
N ALA A 224 2.68 4.87 7.25
CA ALA A 224 2.01 4.19 6.14
C ALA A 224 0.47 4.24 6.22
N ILE A 225 -0.09 4.30 7.44
CA ILE A 225 -1.52 4.50 7.67
C ILE A 225 -1.91 5.97 7.42
N ILE A 226 -1.12 6.91 7.96
CA ILE A 226 -1.40 8.35 7.83
C ILE A 226 -1.41 8.78 6.37
N VAL A 227 -0.41 8.37 5.59
CA VAL A 227 -0.27 8.80 4.19
C VAL A 227 -1.41 8.29 3.30
N LEU A 228 -2.14 7.24 3.68
CA LEU A 228 -3.28 6.75 2.90
C LEU A 228 -4.58 7.52 3.17
N LYS A 229 -4.61 8.35 4.23
CA LYS A 229 -5.79 9.16 4.60
C LYS A 229 -5.83 10.50 3.86
N PHE A 230 -4.70 10.96 3.32
CA PHE A 230 -4.51 12.22 2.62
C PHE A 230 -3.95 11.97 1.20
#